data_AF-A0A4P5SXU2-F1
#
_entry.id   AF-A0A4P5SXU2-F1
#
_cell.length_a   1.000
_cell.length_b   1.000
_cell.length_c   1.000
_cell.angle_alpha   90.00
_cell.angle_beta   90.00
_cell.angle_gamma   90.00
#
_symmetry.space_group_name_H-M   'P 1'
#
loop_
_entity.id
_entity.type
_entity.pdbx_description
1 polymer ?
#
loop_
_entity_poly.entity_id
_entity_poly.type
_entity_poly.pdbx_seq_one_letter_code
_entity_poly.pdbx_strand_id
1 'polypeptide(L)'
;MVGDFLQPEFQSIEESAHRLLLKGSLFGAGAFFLQYYAIVLPSDEQMNLYHAFGTFHKGFWSQITTPYLLGGAGMMTSVGLLLFIGGGHRLRPTHWVMLSTLPVIVIALLVNAKHIQKSTIVFAQQHDITQATLEAIAAPYNPDKPLPAAGVPDGIQAGDELLRLLNIPRPTRGSNPLLFFFERDTGIAMQEHYTEDGLPTDAGTERAVLDFLQKRNYQTALSWIAFKHLFNIGAVNFDITTSMRYCIESLAKYPHVAQTMPVLRAMLFYCSASKANIAILDSLADETQFACEDRPSFKMMGDLYLRVGEVEKALTWYRKADMPKTFLERIQKVKPMFREGRVTGTLTLNGKPLVGVKVGVHPMRLNGLPREMEMELLHSGEEMMGGFFQSPRFPRFHPRPYAFRWVSAGATTNAKGEFQLENLTEGQYQMLFALPSEVSLNVPVDKKLDIKNVPGLLYLGYNTPQRALGVIAVTAPVRPNQLKWERVAPAKPEPIKEP
;
A
#
# COMPACT_ATOMS: atom_id res chain seq x y z
N MET A 1 -7.64 19.78 54.12
CA MET A 1 -7.38 21.20 53.81
C MET A 1 -8.59 22.06 54.20
N VAL A 2 -8.88 22.17 55.51
CA VAL A 2 -9.92 23.06 56.09
C VAL A 2 -9.33 23.73 57.35
N GLY A 3 -8.03 24.00 57.34
CA GLY A 3 -7.26 24.22 58.58
C GLY A 3 -6.58 25.57 58.73
N ASP A 4 -6.79 26.54 57.82
CA ASP A 4 -6.12 27.85 57.89
C ASP A 4 -7.02 29.00 57.36
N PHE A 5 -8.31 29.00 57.72
CA PHE A 5 -9.23 30.12 57.47
C PHE A 5 -9.44 31.04 58.70
N LEU A 6 -8.66 30.87 59.77
CA LEU A 6 -8.89 31.53 61.06
C LEU A 6 -7.67 32.31 61.62
N GLN A 7 -7.07 33.17 60.81
CA GLN A 7 -6.39 34.36 61.32
C GLN A 7 -6.65 35.57 60.42
N PRO A 8 -7.31 36.64 60.91
CA PRO A 8 -7.43 37.89 60.17
C PRO A 8 -6.49 38.95 60.76
N GLU A 9 -5.32 39.12 60.16
CA GLU A 9 -4.81 40.47 59.88
C GLU A 9 -5.18 40.80 58.44
N PHE A 10 -6.48 40.78 58.15
CA PHE A 10 -7.02 41.32 56.93
C PHE A 10 -7.62 42.67 57.28
N GLN A 11 -6.85 43.74 57.04
CA GLN A 11 -7.39 45.09 56.93
C GLN A 11 -8.46 45.05 55.82
N SER A 12 -9.73 45.18 56.20
CA SER A 12 -10.97 45.12 55.38
C SER A 12 -11.18 43.93 54.41
N ILE A 13 -12.43 43.49 54.29
CA ILE A 13 -12.88 42.51 53.28
C ILE A 13 -12.58 43.02 51.86
N GLU A 14 -12.64 44.33 51.65
CA GLU A 14 -12.33 45.01 50.40
C GLU A 14 -10.86 44.83 49.99
N GLU A 15 -9.91 45.04 50.90
CA GLU A 15 -8.47 44.91 50.61
C GLU A 15 -8.08 43.44 50.36
N SER A 16 -8.74 42.53 51.08
CA SER A 16 -8.60 41.08 50.90
C SER A 16 -9.09 40.65 49.51
N ALA A 17 -10.28 41.13 49.12
CA ALA A 17 -10.84 40.87 47.80
C ALA A 17 -9.99 41.47 46.67
N HIS A 18 -9.48 42.69 46.85
CA HIS A 18 -8.59 43.33 45.88
C HIS A 18 -7.28 42.58 45.68
N ARG A 19 -6.64 42.12 46.77
CA ARG A 19 -5.41 41.31 46.68
C ARG A 19 -5.67 39.94 46.06
N LEU A 20 -6.82 39.32 46.35
CA LEU A 20 -7.19 38.04 45.76
C LEU A 20 -7.47 38.17 44.26
N LEU A 21 -8.19 39.23 43.85
CA LEU A 21 -8.47 39.55 42.46
C LEU A 21 -7.18 39.88 41.68
N LEU A 22 -6.28 40.68 42.25
CA LEU A 22 -5.01 41.01 41.60
C LEU A 22 -4.12 39.77 41.42
N LYS A 23 -4.00 38.93 42.47
CA LYS A 23 -3.25 37.67 42.41
C LYS A 23 -3.89 36.69 41.43
N GLY A 24 -5.22 36.58 41.42
CA GLY A 24 -5.98 35.75 40.49
C GLY A 24 -5.83 36.21 39.04
N SER A 25 -5.85 37.52 38.77
CA SER A 25 -5.67 38.10 37.44
C SER A 25 -4.24 37.94 36.92
N LEU A 26 -3.22 38.16 37.76
CA LEU A 26 -1.82 37.91 37.39
C LEU A 26 -1.57 36.42 37.13
N PHE A 27 -2.17 35.55 37.93
CA PHE A 27 -2.12 34.11 37.72
C PHE A 27 -2.83 33.70 36.42
N GLY A 28 -4.04 34.21 36.16
CA GLY A 28 -4.80 33.95 34.94
C GLY A 28 -4.06 34.44 33.69
N ALA A 29 -3.46 35.63 33.74
CA ALA A 29 -2.62 36.15 32.66
C ALA A 29 -1.37 35.29 32.47
N GLY A 30 -0.69 34.89 33.55
CA GLY A 30 0.48 34.01 33.51
C GLY A 30 0.16 32.64 32.92
N ALA A 31 -0.96 32.03 33.33
CA ALA A 31 -1.45 30.76 32.81
C ALA A 31 -1.87 30.88 31.34
N PHE A 32 -2.52 31.99 30.94
CA PHE A 32 -2.87 32.28 29.55
C PHE A 32 -1.64 32.45 28.66
N PHE A 33 -0.64 33.22 29.09
CA PHE A 33 0.61 33.37 28.34
C PHE A 33 1.38 32.05 28.29
N LEU A 34 1.44 31.30 29.39
CA LEU A 34 1.98 29.95 29.40
C LEU A 34 1.25 29.06 28.40
N GLN A 35 -0.09 29.09 28.34
CA GLN A 35 -0.87 28.31 27.39
C GLN A 35 -0.62 28.71 25.94
N TYR A 36 -0.62 30.02 25.67
CA TYR A 36 -0.39 30.60 24.36
C TYR A 36 1.02 30.29 23.82
N TYR A 37 2.03 30.19 24.70
CA TYR A 37 3.41 29.90 24.31
C TYR A 37 3.83 28.43 24.46
N ALA A 38 3.18 27.66 25.34
CA ALA A 38 3.52 26.25 25.63
C ALA A 38 2.74 25.25 24.78
N ILE A 39 1.48 25.55 24.43
CA ILE A 39 0.70 24.70 23.54
C ILE A 39 1.11 25.05 22.11
N VAL A 40 2.11 24.34 21.58
CA VAL A 40 2.46 24.46 20.17
C VAL A 40 1.50 23.59 19.37
N LEU A 41 0.45 24.22 18.86
CA LEU A 41 -0.30 23.61 17.77
C LEU A 41 0.62 23.50 16.55
N PRO A 42 0.62 22.37 15.83
CA PRO A 42 1.33 22.30 14.55
C PRO A 42 0.80 23.40 13.64
N SER A 43 1.70 24.11 12.95
CA SER A 43 1.26 25.12 11.96
C SER A 43 0.53 24.44 10.81
N ASP A 44 -0.31 25.17 10.08
CA ASP A 44 -0.95 24.64 8.86
C ASP A 44 0.09 24.14 7.85
N GLU A 45 1.25 24.81 7.78
CA GLU A 45 2.39 24.38 6.98
C GLU A 45 2.95 23.02 7.43
N GLN A 46 3.14 22.82 8.74
CA GLN A 46 3.59 21.52 9.26
C GLN A 46 2.54 20.43 9.03
N MET A 47 1.26 20.73 9.26
CA MET A 47 0.18 19.81 8.96
C MET A 47 0.19 19.43 7.48
N ASN A 48 0.33 20.39 6.57
CA ASN A 48 0.44 20.15 5.12
C ASN A 48 1.60 19.21 4.76
N LEU A 49 2.76 19.35 5.42
CA LEU A 49 3.89 18.44 5.22
C LEU A 49 3.59 17.03 5.76
N TYR A 50 2.94 16.93 6.93
CA TYR A 50 2.50 15.64 7.45
C TYR A 50 1.40 15.01 6.58
N HIS A 51 0.62 15.80 5.84
CA HIS A 51 -0.38 15.30 4.91
C HIS A 51 0.23 14.63 3.67
N ALA A 52 1.43 15.03 3.24
CA ALA A 52 2.13 14.39 2.12
C ALA A 52 2.43 12.89 2.35
N PHE A 53 2.25 12.43 3.58
CA PHE A 53 2.45 11.06 4.00
C PHE A 53 1.20 10.18 3.96
N GLY A 54 0.01 10.73 3.69
CA GLY A 54 -1.23 9.95 3.59
C GLY A 54 -1.93 9.66 4.92
N THR A 55 -2.49 8.46 5.08
CA THR A 55 -3.17 8.05 6.32
C THR A 55 -2.22 8.15 7.50
N PHE A 56 -2.47 9.11 8.41
CA PHE A 56 -1.62 9.48 9.54
C PHE A 56 -0.98 8.26 10.23
N HIS A 57 0.30 8.02 9.96
CA HIS A 57 1.09 6.97 10.62
C HIS A 57 1.23 7.32 12.11
N LYS A 58 0.97 6.37 13.02
CA LYS A 58 1.07 6.57 14.49
C LYS A 58 2.41 7.17 14.93
N GLY A 59 3.50 6.76 14.27
CA GLY A 59 4.84 7.35 14.43
C GLY A 59 4.90 8.87 14.20
N PHE A 60 4.33 9.39 13.10
CA PHE A 60 4.26 10.84 12.87
C PHE A 60 3.31 11.52 13.85
N TRP A 61 2.22 10.84 14.22
CA TRP A 61 1.35 11.34 15.28
C TRP A 61 2.10 11.51 16.59
N SER A 62 2.99 10.59 16.96
CA SER A 62 3.84 10.76 18.14
C SER A 62 4.78 11.97 18.01
N GLN A 63 5.30 12.27 16.81
CA GLN A 63 6.14 13.45 16.57
C GLN A 63 5.35 14.77 16.65
N ILE A 64 4.06 14.76 16.31
CA ILE A 64 3.16 15.91 16.45
C ILE A 64 2.65 16.05 17.89
N THR A 65 2.18 14.96 18.49
CA THR A 65 1.51 14.95 19.79
C THR A 65 2.44 14.92 20.98
N THR A 66 3.64 14.34 20.87
CA THR A 66 4.58 14.33 22.00
C THR A 66 4.98 15.76 22.40
N PRO A 67 5.36 16.66 21.47
CA PRO A 67 5.58 18.07 21.80
C PRO A 67 4.34 18.74 22.40
N TYR A 68 3.15 18.44 21.88
CA TYR A 68 1.88 18.99 22.39
C TYR A 68 1.57 18.53 23.81
N LEU A 69 1.68 17.22 24.09
CA LEU A 69 1.41 16.61 25.40
C LEU A 69 2.45 17.03 26.43
N LEU A 70 3.74 17.04 26.06
CA LEU A 70 4.81 17.57 26.92
C LEU A 70 4.62 19.07 27.17
N GLY A 71 4.17 19.81 26.15
CA GLY A 71 3.78 21.22 26.23
C GLY A 71 2.69 21.48 27.26
N GLY A 72 1.56 20.80 27.09
CA GLY A 72 0.42 20.88 28.01
C GLY A 72 0.74 20.39 29.42
N ALA A 73 1.45 19.26 29.55
CA ALA A 73 1.85 18.73 30.86
C ALA A 73 2.84 19.66 31.59
N GLY A 74 3.83 20.20 30.88
CA GLY A 74 4.76 21.20 31.42
C GLY A 74 4.05 22.47 31.87
N MET A 75 3.08 22.94 31.07
CA MET A 75 2.23 24.08 31.41
C MET A 75 1.43 23.82 32.70
N MET A 76 0.67 22.72 32.76
CA MET A 76 -0.16 22.40 33.92
C MET A 76 0.67 22.20 35.19
N THR A 77 1.85 21.60 35.06
CA THR A 77 2.80 21.46 36.16
C THR A 77 3.29 22.83 36.64
N SER A 78 3.65 23.73 35.73
CA SER A 78 4.11 25.10 36.06
C SER A 78 3.01 25.91 36.73
N VAL A 79 1.78 25.82 36.22
CA VAL A 79 0.59 26.47 36.77
C VAL A 79 0.28 25.96 38.19
N GLY A 80 0.31 24.64 38.40
CA GLY A 80 0.13 24.04 39.72
C GLY A 80 1.22 24.44 40.72
N LEU A 81 2.48 24.54 40.26
CA LEU A 81 3.60 24.97 41.08
C LEU A 81 3.46 26.45 41.49
N LEU A 82 3.05 27.32 40.57
CA LEU A 82 2.80 28.73 40.83
C LEU A 82 1.64 28.94 41.83
N LEU A 83 0.56 28.14 41.72
CA LEU A 83 -0.53 28.13 42.71
C LEU A 83 -0.04 27.70 44.10
N PHE A 84 0.78 26.65 44.16
CA PHE A 84 1.34 26.15 45.41
C PHE A 84 2.25 27.20 46.09
N ILE A 85 3.11 27.86 45.31
CA ILE A 85 3.97 28.93 45.77
C ILE A 85 3.15 30.13 46.25
N GLY A 86 2.15 30.56 45.46
CA GLY A 86 1.31 31.71 45.77
C GLY A 86 0.37 31.53 46.96
N GLY A 87 0.00 30.29 47.29
CA GLY A 87 -0.85 29.95 48.44
C GLY A 87 -0.10 29.61 49.74
N GLY A 88 1.21 29.35 49.67
CA GLY A 88 2.01 28.89 50.81
C GLY A 88 2.61 30.02 51.65
N HIS A 89 1.91 30.49 52.69
CA HIS A 89 2.40 31.54 53.61
C HIS A 89 3.61 31.17 54.49
N ARG A 90 4.13 29.93 54.41
CA ARG A 90 5.24 29.41 55.27
C ARG A 90 6.47 28.91 54.52
N LEU A 91 6.56 29.12 53.21
CA LEU A 91 7.75 28.70 52.45
C LEU A 91 8.94 29.61 52.80
N ARG A 92 10.06 29.01 53.22
CA ARG A 92 11.33 29.72 53.42
C ARG A 92 11.76 30.40 52.11
N PRO A 93 12.44 31.57 52.14
CA PRO A 93 12.86 32.29 50.94
C PRO A 93 13.65 31.43 49.94
N THR A 94 14.46 30.50 50.44
CA THR A 94 15.23 29.55 49.61
C THR A 94 14.34 28.58 48.83
N HIS A 95 13.27 28.06 49.44
CA HIS A 95 12.29 27.21 48.75
C HIS A 95 11.47 28.00 47.72
N TRP A 96 11.19 29.27 48.02
CA TRP A 96 10.57 30.19 47.07
C TRP A 96 11.41 30.35 45.81
N VAL A 97 12.70 30.69 45.94
CA VAL A 97 13.60 30.80 44.79
C VAL A 97 13.67 29.48 44.02
N MET A 98 13.87 28.35 44.71
CA MET A 98 14.02 27.06 44.05
C MET A 98 12.75 26.64 43.28
N LEU A 99 11.57 26.80 43.88
CA LEU A 99 10.30 26.50 43.21
C LEU A 99 9.99 27.52 42.10
N SER A 100 10.44 28.77 42.21
CA SER A 100 10.27 29.78 41.16
C SER A 100 11.14 29.50 39.92
N THR A 101 12.26 28.81 40.07
CA THR A 101 13.14 28.45 38.93
C THR A 101 12.58 27.33 38.06
N LEU A 102 11.74 26.45 38.61
CA LEU A 102 11.16 25.32 37.86
C LEU A 102 10.26 25.77 36.69
N PRO A 103 9.31 26.72 36.85
CA PRO A 103 8.56 27.29 35.72
C PRO A 103 9.47 27.91 34.65
N VAL A 104 10.56 28.56 35.04
CA VAL A 104 11.52 29.17 34.09
C VAL A 104 12.26 28.09 33.30
N ILE A 105 12.67 26.99 33.96
CA ILE A 105 13.28 25.84 33.30
C ILE A 105 12.28 25.18 32.35
N VAL A 106 11.02 25.00 32.76
CA VAL A 106 9.97 24.45 31.90
C VAL A 106 9.73 25.36 30.69
N ILE A 107 9.61 26.68 30.87
CA ILE A 107 9.49 27.64 29.77
C ILE A 107 10.70 27.56 28.83
N ALA A 108 11.92 27.47 29.35
CA ALA A 108 13.13 27.36 28.55
C ALA A 108 13.16 26.05 27.73
N LEU A 109 12.76 24.92 28.34
CA LEU A 109 12.63 23.63 27.66
C LEU A 109 11.54 23.68 26.59
N LEU A 110 10.42 24.38 26.83
CA LEU A 110 9.34 24.56 25.86
C LEU A 110 9.75 25.46 24.69
N VAL A 111 10.47 26.56 24.96
CA VAL A 111 11.05 27.42 23.92
C VAL A 111 12.06 26.64 23.08
N ASN A 112 12.88 25.80 23.72
CA ASN A 112 13.81 24.92 23.02
C ASN A 112 13.09 23.85 22.19
N ALA A 113 12.02 23.24 22.71
CA ALA A 113 11.17 22.30 21.98
C ALA A 113 10.50 22.94 20.75
N LYS A 114 10.06 24.20 20.87
CA LYS A 114 9.57 25.02 19.75
C LYS A 114 10.66 25.32 18.74
N HIS A 115 11.92 25.45 19.17
CA HIS A 115 13.07 25.60 18.28
C HIS A 115 13.42 24.29 17.55
N ILE A 116 13.20 23.13 18.19
CA ILE A 116 13.34 21.81 17.56
C ILE A 116 12.25 21.59 16.50
N GLN A 117 11.02 22.08 16.72
CA GLN A 117 9.96 22.11 15.68
C GLN A 117 10.26 23.07 14.51
N LYS A 118 11.20 24.00 14.66
CA LYS A 118 11.48 25.08 13.68
C LYS A 118 12.35 24.69 12.49
N SER A 119 12.63 23.41 12.27
CA SER A 119 13.28 22.99 11.02
C SER A 119 12.30 22.30 10.09
N THR A 120 11.15 22.92 9.82
CA THR A 120 10.21 22.55 8.74
C THR A 120 10.95 22.22 7.44
N ILE A 121 12.02 22.99 7.13
CA ILE A 121 12.92 22.75 5.99
C ILE A 121 13.72 21.46 6.13
N VAL A 122 14.31 21.19 7.29
CA VAL A 122 15.10 19.96 7.52
C VAL A 122 14.18 18.75 7.53
N PHE A 123 12.99 18.85 8.12
CA PHE A 123 11.96 17.83 8.06
C PHE A 123 11.55 17.53 6.62
N ALA A 124 11.24 18.58 5.84
CA ALA A 124 10.91 18.45 4.42
C ALA A 124 12.06 17.79 3.64
N GLN A 125 13.31 18.19 3.88
CA GLN A 125 14.49 17.58 3.26
C GLN A 125 14.71 16.12 3.66
N GLN A 126 14.51 15.78 4.94
CA GLN A 126 14.68 14.42 5.47
C GLN A 126 13.67 13.43 4.88
N HIS A 127 12.51 13.93 4.44
CA HIS A 127 11.40 13.11 3.96
C HIS A 127 11.07 13.33 2.47
N ASP A 128 11.99 13.95 1.73
CA ASP A 128 11.85 14.28 0.30
C ASP A 128 10.59 15.08 -0.04
N ILE A 129 10.12 15.93 0.88
CA ILE A 129 8.99 16.82 0.61
C ILE A 129 9.49 18.03 -0.17
N THR A 130 9.39 17.95 -1.48
CA THR A 130 9.69 19.05 -2.40
C THR A 130 8.40 19.75 -2.84
N GLN A 131 8.52 20.93 -3.43
CA GLN A 131 7.38 21.63 -4.03
C GLN A 131 6.67 20.74 -5.07
N ALA A 132 7.43 20.01 -5.89
CA ALA A 132 6.88 19.07 -6.87
C ALA A 132 6.11 17.92 -6.20
N THR A 133 6.59 17.44 -5.05
CA THR A 133 5.91 16.39 -4.27
C THR A 133 4.57 16.88 -3.72
N LEU A 134 4.52 18.12 -3.22
CA LEU A 134 3.28 18.73 -2.73
C LEU A 134 2.28 18.99 -3.85
N GLU A 135 2.75 19.45 -5.01
CA GLU A 135 1.91 19.67 -6.21
C GLU A 135 1.33 18.37 -6.77
N ALA A 136 2.00 17.23 -6.55
CA ALA A 136 1.52 15.91 -6.96
C ALA A 136 0.39 15.34 -6.08
N ILE A 137 -0.02 16.02 -5.01
CA ILE A 137 -1.11 15.59 -4.14
C ILE A 137 -2.45 15.95 -4.79
N ALA A 138 -3.18 14.93 -5.29
CA ALA A 138 -4.42 15.14 -6.06
C ALA A 138 -5.54 15.85 -5.27
N ALA A 139 -5.60 15.64 -3.95
CA ALA A 139 -6.53 16.29 -3.06
C ALA A 139 -5.75 16.88 -1.88
N PRO A 140 -5.27 18.13 -1.98
CA PRO A 140 -4.49 18.74 -0.92
C PRO A 140 -5.35 18.92 0.34
N TYR A 141 -4.67 18.97 1.49
CA TYR A 141 -5.30 19.25 2.77
C TYR A 141 -6.12 20.53 2.70
N ASN A 142 -7.34 20.46 3.22
CA ASN A 142 -8.21 21.62 3.38
C ASN A 142 -8.84 21.55 4.78
N PRO A 143 -8.41 22.42 5.72
CA PRO A 143 -8.90 22.41 7.10
C PRO A 143 -10.38 22.78 7.21
N ASP A 144 -10.94 23.46 6.20
CA ASP A 144 -12.33 23.92 6.17
C ASP A 144 -13.31 22.82 5.71
N LYS A 145 -12.80 21.66 5.25
CA LYS A 145 -13.64 20.53 4.84
C LYS A 145 -13.88 19.57 6.01
N PRO A 146 -15.11 19.04 6.17
CA PRO A 146 -15.46 18.12 7.26
C PRO A 146 -14.70 16.78 7.22
N LEU A 147 -14.13 16.45 6.06
CA LEU A 147 -13.14 15.39 5.89
C LEU A 147 -11.96 16.02 5.14
N PRO A 148 -10.90 16.46 5.83
CA PRO A 148 -9.69 16.90 5.15
C PRO A 148 -9.16 15.70 4.36
N ALA A 149 -9.32 15.74 3.04
CA ALA A 149 -8.88 14.66 2.18
C ALA A 149 -7.36 14.50 2.36
N ALA A 150 -6.92 13.33 2.83
CA ALA A 150 -5.51 12.99 2.90
C ALA A 150 -5.08 12.40 1.55
N GLY A 151 -4.56 13.24 0.66
CA GLY A 151 -3.91 12.78 -0.55
C GLY A 151 -2.46 12.42 -0.29
N VAL A 152 -1.98 11.33 -0.90
CA VAL A 152 -0.55 11.05 -1.06
C VAL A 152 -0.10 11.54 -2.44
N PRO A 153 1.18 11.92 -2.62
CA PRO A 153 1.75 12.20 -3.94
C PRO A 153 1.51 11.02 -4.87
N ASP A 154 0.84 11.26 -6.00
CA ASP A 154 0.47 10.21 -6.97
C ASP A 154 0.54 10.74 -8.41
N GLY A 155 0.53 9.82 -9.38
CA GLY A 155 0.59 10.16 -10.80
C GLY A 155 1.99 10.55 -11.29
N ILE A 156 2.06 11.14 -12.49
CA ILE A 156 3.36 11.40 -13.14
C ILE A 156 4.23 12.35 -12.32
N GLN A 157 3.63 13.39 -11.73
CA GLN A 157 4.44 14.41 -11.06
C GLN A 157 5.24 13.78 -9.90
N ALA A 158 4.60 12.89 -9.13
CA ALA A 158 5.28 12.09 -8.12
C ALA A 158 6.29 11.10 -8.75
N GLY A 159 5.93 10.47 -9.86
CA GLY A 159 6.82 9.54 -10.58
C GLY A 159 8.08 10.21 -11.16
N ASP A 160 7.95 11.42 -11.70
CA ASP A 160 9.04 12.25 -12.21
C ASP A 160 9.99 12.65 -11.10
N GLU A 161 9.43 13.07 -9.96
CA GLU A 161 10.23 13.43 -8.80
C GLU A 161 10.99 12.22 -8.26
N LEU A 162 10.35 11.05 -8.22
CA LEU A 162 11.03 9.80 -7.87
C LEU A 162 12.15 9.48 -8.88
N LEU A 163 11.90 9.53 -10.19
CA LEU A 163 12.94 9.32 -11.20
C LEU A 163 14.10 10.31 -11.09
N ARG A 164 13.81 11.58 -10.81
CA ARG A 164 14.82 12.63 -10.58
C ARG A 164 15.70 12.30 -9.38
N LEU A 165 15.11 11.88 -8.26
CA LEU A 165 15.85 11.48 -7.06
C LEU A 165 16.65 10.19 -7.25
N LEU A 166 16.18 9.28 -8.11
CA LEU A 166 16.87 8.05 -8.47
C LEU A 166 17.94 8.25 -9.56
N ASN A 167 17.97 9.43 -10.20
CA ASN A 167 18.80 9.71 -11.39
C ASN A 167 18.57 8.68 -12.53
N ILE A 168 17.31 8.29 -12.74
CA ILE A 168 16.90 7.38 -13.81
C ILE A 168 16.28 8.21 -14.94
N PRO A 169 16.75 8.07 -16.20
CA PRO A 169 16.14 8.77 -17.31
C PRO A 169 14.72 8.25 -17.55
N ARG A 170 13.84 9.11 -18.03
CA ARG A 170 12.52 8.65 -18.49
C ARG A 170 12.69 7.60 -19.59
N PRO A 171 11.89 6.52 -19.56
CA PRO A 171 12.00 5.44 -20.53
C PRO A 171 11.65 5.95 -21.92
N THR A 172 12.38 5.46 -22.93
CA THR A 172 11.91 5.52 -24.32
C THR A 172 10.72 4.57 -24.48
N ARG A 173 9.68 4.98 -25.22
CA ARG A 173 8.49 4.15 -25.44
C ARG A 173 8.89 2.79 -26.02
N GLY A 174 8.47 1.73 -25.32
CA GLY A 174 8.68 0.33 -25.70
C GLY A 174 7.49 -0.47 -25.18
N SER A 175 7.02 -1.43 -25.98
CA SER A 175 5.88 -2.26 -25.62
C SER A 175 5.97 -3.65 -26.21
N ASN A 176 5.30 -4.58 -25.55
CA ASN A 176 5.14 -5.97 -25.93
C ASN A 176 3.71 -6.19 -26.42
N PRO A 177 3.49 -6.89 -27.55
CA PRO A 177 2.16 -7.35 -27.90
C PRO A 177 1.67 -8.35 -26.84
N LEU A 178 0.42 -8.18 -26.40
CA LEU A 178 -0.23 -9.06 -25.45
C LEU A 178 -1.41 -9.74 -26.14
N LEU A 179 -1.41 -11.07 -26.12
CA LEU A 179 -2.51 -11.88 -26.63
C LEU A 179 -3.46 -12.26 -25.50
N PHE A 180 -4.76 -12.08 -25.73
CA PHE A 180 -5.85 -12.55 -24.87
C PHE A 180 -6.67 -13.60 -25.61
N PHE A 181 -6.92 -14.74 -24.98
CA PHE A 181 -7.66 -15.84 -25.59
C PHE A 181 -9.07 -15.94 -25.02
N PHE A 182 -10.04 -15.49 -25.81
CA PHE A 182 -11.46 -15.61 -25.49
C PHE A 182 -12.03 -16.92 -26.04
N GLU A 183 -13.29 -17.22 -25.70
CA GLU A 183 -13.94 -18.48 -26.11
C GLU A 183 -13.90 -18.73 -27.62
N ARG A 184 -14.00 -17.66 -28.42
CA ARG A 184 -14.13 -17.74 -29.89
C ARG A 184 -13.13 -16.87 -30.65
N ASP A 185 -12.42 -15.99 -29.97
CA ASP A 185 -11.60 -14.95 -30.59
C ASP A 185 -10.30 -14.73 -29.82
N THR A 186 -9.33 -14.10 -30.49
CA THR A 186 -8.10 -13.62 -29.86
C THR A 186 -8.06 -12.10 -29.91
N GLY A 187 -7.90 -11.46 -28.76
CA GLY A 187 -7.67 -10.02 -28.66
C GLY A 187 -6.19 -9.71 -28.58
N ILE A 188 -5.78 -8.59 -29.16
CA ILE A 188 -4.42 -8.06 -29.09
C ILE A 188 -4.46 -6.73 -28.34
N ALA A 189 -3.55 -6.57 -27.39
CA ALA A 189 -3.27 -5.31 -26.71
C ALA A 189 -1.76 -5.03 -26.74
N MET A 190 -1.34 -3.87 -26.24
CA MET A 190 0.08 -3.58 -26.00
C MET A 190 0.34 -3.38 -24.52
N GLN A 191 1.32 -4.10 -23.99
CA GLN A 191 1.85 -3.93 -22.65
C GLN A 191 3.08 -3.00 -22.72
N GLU A 192 2.98 -1.79 -22.17
CA GLU A 192 4.09 -0.84 -22.11
C GLU A 192 5.18 -1.31 -21.13
N HIS A 193 6.42 -0.87 -21.38
CA HIS A 193 7.57 -1.08 -20.49
C HIS A 193 7.68 -0.01 -19.39
N TYR A 194 6.58 0.69 -19.09
CA TYR A 194 6.52 1.72 -18.05
C TYR A 194 5.18 1.69 -17.31
N THR A 195 5.18 2.12 -16.04
CA THR A 195 3.98 2.22 -15.18
C THR A 195 3.07 3.37 -15.58
N GLU A 196 1.84 3.40 -15.08
CA GLU A 196 0.95 4.54 -15.33
C GLU A 196 1.50 5.88 -14.83
N ASP A 197 2.44 5.83 -13.89
CA ASP A 197 3.14 6.97 -13.32
C ASP A 197 4.42 7.35 -14.09
N GLY A 198 4.74 6.62 -15.17
CA GLY A 198 5.84 6.94 -16.09
C GLY A 198 7.20 6.31 -15.73
N LEU A 199 7.26 5.40 -14.76
CA LEU A 199 8.49 4.75 -14.34
C LEU A 199 8.77 3.47 -15.16
N PRO A 200 10.01 3.18 -15.58
CA PRO A 200 10.37 1.95 -16.30
C PRO A 200 10.10 0.67 -15.49
N THR A 201 9.62 -0.41 -16.11
CA THR A 201 9.30 -1.68 -15.41
C THR A 201 10.44 -2.70 -15.41
N ASP A 202 11.68 -2.26 -15.62
CA ASP A 202 12.85 -3.15 -15.62
C ASP A 202 13.40 -3.43 -14.21
N ALA A 203 14.16 -4.52 -14.08
CA ALA A 203 14.72 -4.96 -12.80
C ALA A 203 15.72 -3.96 -12.19
N GLY A 204 16.36 -3.11 -13.00
CA GLY A 204 17.25 -2.05 -12.51
C GLY A 204 16.48 -0.97 -11.79
N THR A 205 15.36 -0.53 -12.37
CA THR A 205 14.45 0.44 -11.73
C THR A 205 13.81 -0.14 -10.47
N GLU A 206 13.38 -1.41 -10.47
CA GLU A 206 12.88 -2.10 -9.27
C GLU A 206 13.88 -2.01 -8.11
N ARG A 207 15.14 -2.39 -8.37
CA ARG A 207 16.21 -2.38 -7.37
C ARG A 207 16.49 -0.96 -6.87
N ALA A 208 16.55 0.02 -7.76
CA ALA A 208 16.80 1.41 -7.39
C ALA A 208 15.70 1.98 -6.48
N VAL A 209 14.43 1.64 -6.75
CA VAL A 209 13.28 2.05 -5.91
C VAL A 209 13.33 1.38 -4.53
N LEU A 210 13.68 0.09 -4.46
CA LEU A 210 13.89 -0.61 -3.19
C LEU A 210 15.01 0.03 -2.36
N ASP A 211 16.17 0.27 -3.00
CA ASP A 211 17.32 0.93 -2.34
C ASP A 211 16.94 2.33 -1.84
N PHE A 212 16.13 3.06 -2.62
CA PHE A 212 15.62 4.38 -2.25
C PHE A 212 14.75 4.32 -0.99
N LEU A 213 13.81 3.38 -0.92
CA LEU A 213 12.95 3.17 0.25
C LEU A 213 13.78 2.74 1.47
N GLN A 214 14.67 1.77 1.32
CA GLN A 214 15.49 1.25 2.41
C GLN A 214 16.42 2.32 3.00
N LYS A 215 17.09 3.13 2.16
CA LYS A 215 17.95 4.24 2.62
C LYS A 215 17.21 5.27 3.47
N ARG A 216 15.89 5.36 3.31
CA ARG A 216 15.00 6.29 4.03
C ARG A 216 14.23 5.61 5.16
N ASN A 217 14.53 4.34 5.46
CA ASN A 217 13.72 3.53 6.35
C ASN A 217 12.22 3.61 6.02
N TYR A 218 11.89 3.70 4.73
CA TYR A 218 10.53 3.85 4.19
C TYR A 218 9.82 5.16 4.55
N GLN A 219 10.47 6.08 5.29
CA GLN A 219 9.88 7.34 5.74
C GLN A 219 10.10 8.46 4.73
N THR A 220 9.30 8.47 3.67
CA THR A 220 9.37 9.47 2.60
C THR A 220 7.98 9.77 2.03
N ALA A 221 7.77 11.02 1.59
CA ALA A 221 6.52 11.43 0.97
C ALA A 221 6.26 10.71 -0.37
N LEU A 222 7.31 10.18 -1.01
CA LEU A 222 7.21 9.39 -2.24
C LEU A 222 7.03 7.88 -1.99
N SER A 223 6.78 7.47 -0.75
CA SER A 223 6.65 6.05 -0.40
C SER A 223 5.47 5.39 -1.13
N TRP A 224 4.33 6.06 -1.24
CA TRP A 224 3.18 5.55 -2.00
C TRP A 224 3.54 5.26 -3.46
N ILE A 225 4.08 6.26 -4.16
CA ILE A 225 4.40 6.13 -5.59
C ILE A 225 5.48 5.06 -5.82
N ALA A 226 6.43 4.91 -4.90
CA ALA A 226 7.44 3.86 -4.91
C ALA A 226 6.81 2.46 -4.73
N PHE A 227 5.96 2.26 -3.72
CA PHE A 227 5.28 0.97 -3.51
C PHE A 227 4.32 0.63 -4.66
N LYS A 228 3.57 1.60 -5.17
CA LYS A 228 2.71 1.44 -6.34
C LYS A 228 3.51 1.03 -7.57
N HIS A 229 4.69 1.62 -7.77
CA HIS A 229 5.60 1.23 -8.84
C HIS A 229 6.07 -0.24 -8.70
N LEU A 230 6.56 -0.62 -7.52
CA LEU A 230 6.99 -1.99 -7.21
C LEU A 230 5.85 -3.01 -7.40
N PHE A 231 4.65 -2.66 -6.94
CA PHE A 231 3.42 -3.42 -7.18
C PHE A 231 3.17 -3.64 -8.68
N ASN A 232 3.26 -2.57 -9.48
CA ASN A 232 3.00 -2.59 -10.91
C ASN A 232 4.03 -3.41 -11.69
N ILE A 233 5.29 -3.45 -11.23
CA ILE A 233 6.31 -4.35 -11.78
C ILE A 233 5.87 -5.81 -11.62
N GLY A 234 5.43 -6.21 -10.42
CA GLY A 234 4.87 -7.54 -10.17
C GLY A 234 3.70 -7.85 -11.10
N ALA A 235 2.76 -6.92 -11.25
CA ALA A 235 1.57 -7.08 -12.08
C ALA A 235 1.95 -7.28 -13.57
N VAL A 236 2.83 -6.44 -14.11
CA VAL A 236 3.34 -6.52 -15.50
C VAL A 236 4.16 -7.80 -15.74
N ASN A 237 4.74 -8.37 -14.69
CA ASN A 237 5.45 -9.64 -14.74
C ASN A 237 4.54 -10.86 -14.56
N PHE A 238 3.23 -10.67 -14.39
CA PHE A 238 2.28 -11.73 -14.01
C PHE A 238 2.67 -12.44 -12.71
N ASP A 239 3.39 -11.75 -11.84
CA ASP A 239 3.82 -12.22 -10.53
C ASP A 239 3.01 -11.52 -9.44
N ILE A 240 1.78 -12.01 -9.27
CA ILE A 240 0.86 -11.53 -8.24
C ILE A 240 1.42 -11.71 -6.82
N THR A 241 2.31 -12.69 -6.60
CA THR A 241 2.96 -12.92 -5.31
C THR A 241 3.81 -11.72 -4.95
N THR A 242 4.64 -11.25 -5.89
CA THR A 242 5.48 -10.07 -5.72
C THR A 242 4.64 -8.81 -5.50
N SER A 243 3.55 -8.62 -6.26
CA SER A 243 2.61 -7.50 -6.04
C SER A 243 2.01 -7.51 -4.63
N MET A 244 1.52 -8.66 -4.16
CA MET A 244 0.97 -8.81 -2.81
C MET A 244 2.02 -8.61 -1.72
N ARG A 245 3.26 -9.08 -1.93
CA ARG A 245 4.38 -8.84 -0.99
C ARG A 245 4.63 -7.35 -0.81
N TYR A 246 4.66 -6.55 -1.87
CA TYR A 246 4.82 -5.10 -1.76
C TYR A 246 3.62 -4.41 -1.12
N CYS A 247 2.41 -4.96 -1.26
CA CYS A 247 1.27 -4.50 -0.47
C CYS A 247 1.49 -4.75 1.03
N ILE A 248 1.92 -5.94 1.45
CA ILE A 248 2.22 -6.24 2.85
C ILE A 248 3.36 -5.36 3.37
N GLU A 249 4.43 -5.19 2.59
CA GLU A 249 5.56 -4.37 2.98
C GLU A 249 5.17 -2.90 3.16
N SER A 250 4.33 -2.37 2.25
CA SER A 250 3.71 -1.05 2.40
C SER A 250 2.93 -0.99 3.71
N LEU A 251 2.02 -1.93 3.98
CA LEU A 251 1.26 -1.96 5.22
C LEU A 251 2.18 -2.03 6.47
N ALA A 252 3.23 -2.86 6.45
CA ALA A 252 4.15 -3.09 7.58
C ALA A 252 5.08 -1.91 7.88
N LYS A 253 5.63 -1.28 6.84
CA LYS A 253 6.66 -0.25 6.99
C LYS A 253 6.08 1.16 6.95
N TYR A 254 5.03 1.35 6.15
CA TYR A 254 4.46 2.66 5.87
C TYR A 254 3.00 2.55 5.39
N PRO A 255 2.02 2.45 6.32
CA PRO A 255 0.71 1.90 6.03
C PRO A 255 -0.16 2.84 5.20
N HIS A 256 -0.17 2.62 3.88
CA HIS A 256 -1.14 3.19 2.95
C HIS A 256 -2.43 2.35 2.94
N VAL A 257 -3.10 2.25 4.10
CA VAL A 257 -4.18 1.27 4.31
C VAL A 257 -5.31 1.44 3.30
N ALA A 258 -5.75 2.67 3.06
CA ALA A 258 -6.87 2.98 2.18
C ALA A 258 -6.59 2.58 0.71
N GLN A 259 -5.33 2.70 0.27
CA GLN A 259 -4.92 2.36 -1.09
C GLN A 259 -4.53 0.89 -1.24
N THR A 260 -3.97 0.29 -0.20
CA THR A 260 -3.32 -1.03 -0.28
C THR A 260 -4.27 -2.16 0.12
N MET A 261 -5.04 -2.00 1.18
CA MET A 261 -5.85 -3.09 1.75
C MET A 261 -6.96 -3.58 0.81
N PRO A 262 -7.73 -2.72 0.11
CA PRO A 262 -8.75 -3.19 -0.83
C PRO A 262 -8.14 -4.02 -1.97
N VAL A 263 -6.99 -3.59 -2.49
CA VAL A 263 -6.29 -4.25 -3.61
C VAL A 263 -5.70 -5.58 -3.16
N LEU A 264 -5.04 -5.61 -2.00
CA LEU A 264 -4.49 -6.84 -1.42
C LEU A 264 -5.59 -7.86 -1.15
N ARG A 265 -6.70 -7.42 -0.53
CA ARG A 265 -7.88 -8.26 -0.30
C ARG A 265 -8.38 -8.87 -1.61
N ALA A 266 -8.58 -8.05 -2.63
CA ALA A 266 -9.05 -8.52 -3.93
C ALA A 266 -8.09 -9.58 -4.50
N MET A 267 -6.79 -9.28 -4.54
CA MET A 267 -5.76 -10.24 -5.02
C MET A 267 -5.79 -11.57 -4.27
N LEU A 268 -5.92 -11.55 -2.95
CA LEU A 268 -5.99 -12.77 -2.15
C LEU A 268 -7.23 -13.63 -2.43
N PHE A 269 -8.30 -13.06 -3.01
CA PHE A 269 -9.49 -13.80 -3.43
C PHE A 269 -9.34 -14.50 -4.79
N TYR A 270 -8.46 -14.02 -5.67
CA TYR A 270 -8.31 -14.61 -7.01
C TYR A 270 -6.92 -15.13 -7.35
N CYS A 271 -5.88 -14.86 -6.56
CA CYS A 271 -4.51 -15.39 -6.78
C CYS A 271 -4.46 -16.92 -6.69
N SER A 272 -3.49 -17.59 -7.31
CA SER A 272 -3.28 -19.03 -7.05
C SER A 272 -3.06 -19.31 -5.56
N ALA A 273 -3.49 -20.47 -5.08
CA ALA A 273 -3.27 -20.92 -3.70
C ALA A 273 -1.85 -21.50 -3.51
N SER A 274 -0.84 -20.82 -4.06
CA SER A 274 0.56 -21.21 -3.90
C SER A 274 0.98 -21.09 -2.44
N LYS A 275 2.01 -21.85 -2.03
CA LYS A 275 2.57 -21.74 -0.67
C LYS A 275 2.99 -20.30 -0.33
N ALA A 276 3.54 -19.57 -1.29
CA ALA A 276 3.96 -18.18 -1.10
C ALA A 276 2.77 -17.25 -0.86
N ASN A 277 1.68 -17.42 -1.62
CA ASN A 277 0.46 -16.62 -1.44
C ASN A 277 -0.25 -16.94 -0.11
N ILE A 278 -0.23 -18.20 0.32
CA ILE A 278 -0.74 -18.60 1.64
C ILE A 278 0.12 -18.01 2.76
N ALA A 279 1.45 -17.96 2.60
CA ALA A 279 2.33 -17.31 3.57
C ALA A 279 2.05 -15.80 3.67
N ILE A 280 1.73 -15.14 2.55
CA ILE A 280 1.28 -13.73 2.56
C ILE A 280 -0.06 -13.60 3.30
N LEU A 281 -1.02 -14.49 3.07
CA LEU A 281 -2.27 -14.51 3.83
C LEU A 281 -2.02 -14.74 5.33
N ASP A 282 -1.10 -15.63 5.68
CA ASP A 282 -0.69 -15.87 7.08
C ASP A 282 -0.05 -14.63 7.71
N SER A 283 0.77 -13.88 6.97
CA SER A 283 1.32 -12.60 7.42
C SER A 283 0.23 -11.54 7.60
N LEU A 284 -0.78 -11.51 6.74
CA LEU A 284 -1.95 -10.64 6.89
C LEU A 284 -2.87 -11.08 8.04
N ALA A 285 -2.77 -12.33 8.47
CA ALA A 285 -3.55 -12.88 9.58
C ALA A 285 -2.86 -12.68 10.95
N ASP A 286 -1.61 -12.23 10.96
CA ASP A 286 -0.87 -11.99 12.19
C ASP A 286 -1.46 -10.78 12.92
N GLU A 287 -2.18 -11.03 14.01
CA GLU A 287 -2.83 -10.00 14.83
C GLU A 287 -1.84 -8.99 15.44
N THR A 288 -0.56 -9.35 15.54
CA THR A 288 0.47 -8.42 16.03
C THR A 288 0.87 -7.39 14.97
N GLN A 289 0.60 -7.67 13.69
CA GLN A 289 0.98 -6.84 12.55
C GLN A 289 -0.25 -6.23 11.87
N PHE A 290 -1.19 -7.09 11.48
CA PHE A 290 -2.39 -6.76 10.72
C PHE A 290 -3.56 -7.63 11.18
N ALA A 291 -4.37 -7.14 12.10
CA ALA A 291 -5.74 -7.61 12.20
C ALA A 291 -6.63 -6.42 12.54
N CYS A 292 -7.59 -6.14 11.65
CA CYS A 292 -8.69 -5.26 11.98
C CYS A 292 -9.55 -5.99 13.01
N GLU A 293 -9.68 -5.42 14.21
CA GLU A 293 -10.38 -6.01 15.37
C GLU A 293 -11.92 -5.93 15.24
N ASP A 294 -12.45 -6.00 14.02
CA ASP A 294 -13.87 -5.99 13.78
C ASP A 294 -14.37 -7.31 13.19
N ARG A 295 -15.64 -7.60 13.48
CA ARG A 295 -16.31 -8.81 13.03
C ARG A 295 -16.27 -9.00 11.51
N PRO A 296 -16.51 -7.96 10.66
CA PRO A 296 -16.36 -8.09 9.21
C PRO A 296 -14.97 -8.56 8.76
N SER A 297 -13.91 -8.06 9.39
CA SER A 297 -12.53 -8.39 9.05
C SER A 297 -12.18 -9.81 9.46
N PHE A 298 -12.60 -10.26 10.65
CA PHE A 298 -12.46 -11.66 11.05
C PHE A 298 -13.22 -12.61 10.10
N LYS A 299 -14.43 -12.24 9.69
CA LYS A 299 -15.18 -13.01 8.68
C LYS A 299 -14.43 -13.05 7.36
N MET A 300 -13.90 -11.92 6.89
CA MET A 300 -13.13 -11.83 5.65
C MET A 300 -11.90 -12.75 5.69
N MET A 301 -11.15 -12.79 6.80
CA MET A 301 -10.03 -13.72 6.96
C MET A 301 -10.49 -15.19 6.89
N GLY A 302 -11.63 -15.50 7.50
CA GLY A 302 -12.27 -16.82 7.36
C GLY A 302 -12.58 -17.17 5.90
N ASP A 303 -13.16 -16.23 5.14
CA ASP A 303 -13.49 -16.40 3.72
C ASP A 303 -12.22 -16.61 2.87
N LEU A 304 -11.15 -15.86 3.14
CA LEU A 304 -9.86 -16.00 2.44
C LEU A 304 -9.22 -17.37 2.67
N TYR A 305 -9.17 -17.85 3.93
CA TYR A 305 -8.65 -19.18 4.24
C TYR A 305 -9.50 -20.30 3.66
N LEU A 306 -10.83 -20.16 3.71
CA LEU A 306 -11.75 -21.13 3.13
C LEU A 306 -11.52 -21.26 1.63
N ARG A 307 -11.35 -20.13 0.94
CA ARG A 307 -11.09 -20.05 -0.50
C ARG A 307 -9.82 -20.78 -0.90
N VAL A 308 -8.76 -20.69 -0.11
CA VAL A 308 -7.52 -21.45 -0.35
C VAL A 308 -7.54 -22.86 0.25
N GLY A 309 -8.68 -23.35 0.73
CA GLY A 309 -8.85 -24.72 1.23
C GLY A 309 -8.33 -24.98 2.65
N GLU A 310 -7.95 -23.94 3.40
CA GLU A 310 -7.46 -24.03 4.78
C GLU A 310 -8.61 -24.01 5.80
N VAL A 311 -9.42 -25.06 5.81
CA VAL A 311 -10.69 -25.14 6.56
C VAL A 311 -10.52 -24.89 8.06
N GLU A 312 -9.51 -25.46 8.70
CA GLU A 312 -9.29 -25.28 10.14
C GLU A 312 -8.92 -23.84 10.52
N LYS A 313 -8.08 -23.19 9.71
CA LYS A 313 -7.76 -21.77 9.86
C LYS A 313 -9.01 -20.92 9.64
N ALA A 314 -9.80 -21.22 8.60
CA ALA A 314 -11.05 -20.52 8.31
C ALA A 314 -12.04 -20.60 9.49
N LEU A 315 -12.26 -21.79 10.05
CA LEU A 315 -13.12 -21.99 11.22
C LEU A 315 -12.64 -21.22 12.44
N THR A 316 -11.33 -21.11 12.65
CA THR A 316 -10.75 -20.32 13.74
C THR A 316 -11.14 -18.84 13.60
N TRP A 317 -11.00 -18.28 12.40
CA TRP A 317 -11.40 -16.89 12.13
C TRP A 317 -12.92 -16.67 12.18
N TYR A 318 -13.72 -17.61 11.67
CA TYR A 318 -15.17 -17.51 11.77
C TYR A 318 -15.69 -17.57 13.21
N ARG A 319 -15.02 -18.32 14.10
CA ARG A 319 -15.33 -18.30 15.53
C ARG A 319 -15.03 -16.94 16.16
N LYS A 320 -13.89 -16.31 15.81
CA LYS A 320 -13.56 -14.94 16.24
C LYS A 320 -14.56 -13.90 15.72
N ALA A 321 -15.15 -14.14 14.54
CA ALA A 321 -16.22 -13.34 13.98
C ALA A 321 -17.62 -13.64 14.56
N ASP A 322 -17.72 -14.44 15.62
CA ASP A 322 -18.99 -14.86 16.25
C ASP A 322 -20.01 -15.40 15.23
N MET A 323 -19.54 -16.22 14.28
CA MET A 323 -20.44 -16.84 13.30
C MET A 323 -21.29 -17.94 13.97
N PRO A 324 -22.58 -18.08 13.61
CA PRO A 324 -23.47 -19.07 14.22
C PRO A 324 -22.95 -20.51 14.12
N LYS A 325 -23.25 -21.36 15.12
CA LYS A 325 -22.84 -22.78 15.11
C LYS A 325 -23.26 -23.53 13.85
N THR A 326 -24.48 -23.28 13.36
CA THR A 326 -25.01 -23.86 12.12
C THR A 326 -24.18 -23.47 10.89
N PHE A 327 -23.61 -22.26 10.87
CA PHE A 327 -22.67 -21.84 9.82
C PHE A 327 -21.36 -22.61 9.91
N LEU A 328 -20.78 -22.72 11.12
CA LEU A 328 -19.52 -23.44 11.34
C LEU A 328 -19.64 -24.93 10.99
N GLU A 329 -20.72 -25.58 11.42
CA GLU A 329 -21.02 -26.98 11.07
C GLU A 329 -21.18 -27.19 9.57
N ARG A 330 -21.76 -26.22 8.86
CA ARG A 330 -21.84 -26.26 7.40
C ARG A 330 -20.44 -26.21 6.81
N ILE A 331 -19.60 -25.25 7.21
CA ILE A 331 -18.23 -25.14 6.70
C ILE A 331 -17.42 -26.42 6.95
N GLN A 332 -17.56 -27.05 8.12
CA GLN A 332 -16.90 -28.33 8.45
C GLN A 332 -17.31 -29.50 7.54
N LYS A 333 -18.57 -29.51 7.08
CA LYS A 333 -19.11 -30.59 6.24
C LYS A 333 -18.86 -30.37 4.74
N VAL A 334 -18.63 -29.11 4.34
CA VAL A 334 -18.35 -28.77 2.95
C VAL A 334 -16.96 -29.30 2.60
N LYS A 335 -16.86 -29.95 1.44
CA LYS A 335 -15.57 -30.38 0.88
C LYS A 335 -14.65 -29.15 0.81
N PRO A 336 -13.36 -29.24 1.19
CA PRO A 336 -12.43 -28.12 1.06
C PRO A 336 -12.48 -27.50 -0.34
N MET A 337 -12.06 -26.25 -0.52
CA MET A 337 -12.00 -25.69 -1.87
C MET A 337 -10.88 -26.35 -2.67
N PHE A 338 -11.16 -26.71 -3.93
CA PHE A 338 -10.14 -27.26 -4.82
C PHE A 338 -9.08 -26.20 -5.12
N ARG A 339 -7.81 -26.61 -5.03
CA ARG A 339 -6.64 -25.73 -5.19
C ARG A 339 -5.46 -26.37 -5.91
N GLU A 340 -5.63 -27.56 -6.46
CA GLU A 340 -4.56 -28.35 -7.09
C GLU A 340 -4.55 -28.20 -8.63
N GLY A 341 -5.20 -27.14 -9.12
CA GLY A 341 -5.35 -26.88 -10.55
C GLY A 341 -4.00 -26.68 -11.23
N ARG A 342 -3.77 -27.40 -12.33
CA ARG A 342 -2.54 -27.30 -13.13
C ARG A 342 -2.86 -27.09 -14.60
N VAL A 343 -2.18 -26.13 -15.22
CA VAL A 343 -2.22 -25.90 -16.68
C VAL A 343 -0.80 -25.99 -17.22
N THR A 344 -0.59 -26.81 -18.24
CA THR A 344 0.70 -26.97 -18.92
C THR A 344 0.56 -26.79 -20.42
N GLY A 345 1.65 -26.37 -21.07
CA GLY A 345 1.69 -26.25 -22.53
C GLY A 345 3.07 -25.89 -23.03
N THR A 346 3.18 -25.77 -24.35
CA THR A 346 4.40 -25.36 -25.04
C THR A 346 4.06 -24.26 -26.03
N LEU A 347 4.79 -23.14 -25.98
CA LEU A 347 4.66 -22.06 -26.94
C LEU A 347 5.75 -22.13 -28.00
N THR A 348 5.34 -21.93 -29.25
CA THR A 348 6.27 -21.73 -30.35
C THR A 348 5.92 -20.47 -31.12
N LEU A 349 6.94 -19.78 -31.63
CA LEU A 349 6.81 -18.63 -32.52
C LEU A 349 7.49 -18.95 -33.85
N ASN A 350 6.73 -18.91 -34.94
CA ASN A 350 7.22 -19.22 -36.29
C ASN A 350 7.96 -20.57 -36.35
N GLY A 351 7.42 -21.59 -35.67
CA GLY A 351 7.95 -22.96 -35.63
C GLY A 351 9.12 -23.20 -34.67
N LYS A 352 9.61 -22.18 -33.95
CA LYS A 352 10.68 -22.33 -32.95
C LYS A 352 10.13 -22.19 -31.52
N PRO A 353 10.73 -22.86 -30.52
CA PRO A 353 10.39 -22.64 -29.11
C PRO A 353 10.42 -21.16 -28.73
N LEU A 354 9.35 -20.67 -28.11
CA LEU A 354 9.25 -19.30 -27.65
C LEU A 354 9.74 -19.21 -26.20
N VAL A 355 10.99 -18.80 -26.00
CA VAL A 355 11.69 -18.80 -24.71
C VAL A 355 11.57 -17.46 -23.99
N GLY A 356 11.46 -17.48 -22.66
CA GLY A 356 11.52 -16.26 -21.83
C GLY A 356 10.26 -15.40 -21.87
N VAL A 357 9.15 -15.91 -22.41
CA VAL A 357 7.89 -15.19 -22.55
C VAL A 357 7.00 -15.43 -21.34
N LYS A 358 6.31 -14.38 -20.89
CA LYS A 358 5.37 -14.44 -19.78
C LYS A 358 4.04 -15.02 -20.26
N VAL A 359 3.56 -16.00 -19.53
CA VAL A 359 2.27 -16.65 -19.71
C VAL A 359 1.51 -16.49 -18.41
N GLY A 360 0.24 -16.09 -18.48
CA GLY A 360 -0.60 -15.99 -17.29
C GLY A 360 -2.00 -16.51 -17.53
N VAL A 361 -2.72 -16.71 -16.42
CA VAL A 361 -4.14 -17.05 -16.40
C VAL A 361 -4.92 -15.99 -15.67
N HIS A 362 -5.98 -15.53 -16.33
CA HIS A 362 -6.95 -14.61 -15.78
C HIS A 362 -8.23 -15.38 -15.42
N PRO A 363 -8.72 -15.32 -14.18
CA PRO A 363 -9.97 -15.96 -13.82
C PRO A 363 -11.15 -15.21 -14.46
N MET A 364 -12.07 -15.95 -15.05
CA MET A 364 -13.36 -15.44 -15.53
C MET A 364 -14.47 -15.72 -14.51
N ARG A 365 -14.35 -16.83 -13.78
CA ARG A 365 -15.22 -17.24 -12.69
C ARG A 365 -14.40 -18.05 -11.69
N LEU A 366 -14.63 -17.84 -10.40
CA LEU A 366 -14.03 -18.65 -9.34
C LEU A 366 -15.11 -19.11 -8.38
N ASN A 367 -14.96 -20.33 -7.86
CA ASN A 367 -15.83 -20.79 -6.78
C ASN A 367 -15.43 -20.13 -5.46
N GLY A 368 -16.42 -19.74 -4.64
CA GLY A 368 -16.20 -19.17 -3.31
C GLY A 368 -15.81 -17.70 -3.26
N LEU A 369 -16.02 -16.94 -4.33
CA LEU A 369 -15.90 -15.49 -4.27
C LEU A 369 -17.08 -14.87 -3.49
N PRO A 370 -16.83 -13.83 -2.67
CA PRO A 370 -17.90 -12.96 -2.20
C PRO A 370 -18.63 -12.33 -3.39
N ARG A 371 -19.94 -12.10 -3.24
CA ARG A 371 -20.78 -11.53 -4.30
C ARG A 371 -20.27 -10.18 -4.81
N GLU A 372 -19.70 -9.34 -3.94
CA GLU A 372 -19.09 -8.08 -4.37
C GLU A 372 -17.91 -8.29 -5.33
N MET A 373 -17.09 -9.34 -5.11
CA MET A 373 -15.92 -9.65 -5.92
C MET A 373 -16.28 -10.35 -7.23
N GLU A 374 -17.43 -11.06 -7.28
CA GLU A 374 -17.92 -11.66 -8.53
C GLU A 374 -18.19 -10.58 -9.59
N MET A 375 -18.76 -9.44 -9.19
CA MET A 375 -19.02 -8.32 -10.11
C MET A 375 -17.72 -7.66 -10.58
N GLU A 376 -16.76 -7.45 -9.67
CA GLU A 376 -15.46 -6.90 -10.06
C GLU A 376 -14.72 -7.84 -11.02
N LEU A 377 -14.73 -9.15 -10.74
CA LEU A 377 -14.13 -10.14 -11.61
C LEU A 377 -14.84 -10.21 -12.97
N LEU A 378 -16.16 -10.06 -13.03
CA LEU A 378 -16.89 -10.05 -14.31
C LEU A 378 -16.38 -8.94 -15.25
N HIS A 379 -15.98 -7.81 -14.69
CA HIS A 379 -15.48 -6.64 -15.43
C HIS A 379 -13.97 -6.61 -15.61
N SER A 380 -13.21 -7.41 -14.87
CA SER A 380 -11.74 -7.43 -14.92
C SER A 380 -11.15 -7.64 -16.33
N GLY A 381 -11.79 -8.46 -17.18
CA GLY A 381 -11.38 -8.65 -18.58
C GLY A 381 -11.51 -7.37 -19.42
N GLU A 382 -12.57 -6.60 -19.22
CA GLU A 382 -12.77 -5.30 -19.86
C GLU A 382 -11.72 -4.29 -19.37
N GLU A 383 -11.36 -4.32 -18.08
CA GLU A 383 -10.29 -3.49 -17.52
C GLU A 383 -8.92 -3.80 -18.15
N MET A 384 -8.57 -5.08 -18.26
CA MET A 384 -7.33 -5.53 -18.92
C MET A 384 -7.30 -5.25 -20.43
N MET A 385 -8.45 -5.07 -21.08
CA MET A 385 -8.54 -4.66 -22.49
C MET A 385 -8.62 -3.13 -22.65
N GLY A 386 -8.58 -2.36 -21.56
CA GLY A 386 -8.58 -0.89 -21.57
C GLY A 386 -9.97 -0.23 -21.61
N GLY A 387 -11.01 -0.92 -21.15
CA GLY A 387 -12.43 -0.54 -21.31
C GLY A 387 -12.97 0.56 -20.39
N PHE A 388 -12.48 0.70 -19.15
CA PHE A 388 -13.17 1.55 -18.15
C PHE A 388 -12.71 3.01 -18.08
N PHE A 389 -11.46 3.31 -18.43
CA PHE A 389 -10.91 4.65 -18.27
C PHE A 389 -9.91 4.98 -19.37
N GLN A 390 -10.36 5.73 -20.38
CA GLN A 390 -9.48 6.28 -21.40
C GLN A 390 -8.50 7.26 -20.73
N SER A 391 -7.21 6.99 -20.86
CA SER A 391 -6.14 7.91 -20.49
C SER A 391 -5.42 8.32 -21.77
N PRO A 392 -5.02 9.60 -21.95
CA PRO A 392 -4.15 9.99 -23.06
C PRO A 392 -2.84 9.17 -23.14
N ARG A 393 -2.40 8.57 -22.02
CA ARG A 393 -1.20 7.70 -21.99
C ARG A 393 -1.46 6.26 -22.37
N PHE A 394 -2.68 5.79 -22.12
CA PHE A 394 -3.11 4.42 -22.37
C PHE A 394 -4.35 4.49 -23.25
N PRO A 395 -4.15 4.59 -24.58
CA PRO A 395 -5.26 4.60 -25.51
C PRO A 395 -6.05 3.31 -25.38
N ARG A 396 -7.25 3.30 -25.96
CA ARG A 396 -8.10 2.11 -26.02
C ARG A 396 -7.25 0.93 -26.54
N PHE A 397 -7.30 -0.21 -25.82
CA PHE A 397 -6.49 -1.41 -26.06
C PHE A 397 -5.02 -1.40 -25.58
N HIS A 398 -4.60 -0.41 -24.78
CA HIS A 398 -3.36 -0.46 -24.02
C HIS A 398 -3.72 -0.55 -22.52
N PRO A 399 -3.69 -1.73 -21.88
CA PRO A 399 -3.94 -1.84 -20.45
C PRO A 399 -2.97 -0.99 -19.62
N ARG A 400 -3.49 -0.42 -18.54
CA ARG A 400 -2.63 0.09 -17.46
C ARG A 400 -1.96 -1.10 -16.76
N PRO A 401 -0.70 -0.99 -16.32
CA PRO A 401 -0.02 -1.99 -15.53
C PRO A 401 -0.84 -2.54 -14.35
N TYR A 402 -1.52 -1.64 -13.62
CA TYR A 402 -2.43 -2.01 -12.54
C TYR A 402 -3.55 -2.99 -12.93
N ALA A 403 -3.99 -3.04 -14.20
CA ALA A 403 -5.02 -3.97 -14.67
C ALA A 403 -4.53 -5.43 -14.66
N PHE A 404 -3.21 -5.66 -14.75
CA PHE A 404 -2.65 -7.02 -14.70
C PHE A 404 -2.66 -7.64 -13.30
N ARG A 405 -3.07 -6.88 -12.27
CA ARG A 405 -3.30 -7.46 -10.94
C ARG A 405 -4.27 -8.63 -10.98
N TRP A 406 -5.21 -8.66 -11.92
CA TRP A 406 -6.21 -9.73 -12.08
C TRP A 406 -5.61 -11.07 -12.54
N VAL A 407 -4.33 -11.13 -12.94
CA VAL A 407 -3.67 -12.38 -13.32
C VAL A 407 -3.45 -13.25 -12.09
N SER A 408 -4.14 -14.38 -12.02
CA SER A 408 -4.16 -15.30 -10.88
C SER A 408 -2.83 -16.05 -10.67
N ALA A 409 -2.19 -16.43 -11.79
CA ALA A 409 -0.89 -17.05 -11.79
C ALA A 409 -0.17 -16.72 -13.10
N GLY A 410 1.16 -16.62 -13.02
CA GLY A 410 2.05 -16.44 -14.15
C GLY A 410 3.20 -17.44 -14.16
N ALA A 411 3.76 -17.66 -15.33
CA ALA A 411 4.96 -18.44 -15.56
C ALA A 411 5.77 -17.83 -16.71
N THR A 412 7.06 -18.14 -16.75
CA THR A 412 7.93 -17.81 -17.88
C THR A 412 8.27 -19.07 -18.64
N THR A 413 8.18 -19.03 -19.97
CA THR A 413 8.53 -20.18 -20.80
C THR A 413 10.01 -20.52 -20.70
N ASN A 414 10.32 -21.81 -20.55
CA ASN A 414 11.69 -22.31 -20.48
C ASN A 414 12.36 -22.37 -21.87
N ALA A 415 13.57 -22.93 -21.95
CA ALA A 415 14.33 -23.09 -23.20
C ALA A 415 13.64 -23.93 -24.29
N LYS A 416 12.66 -24.76 -23.91
CA LYS A 416 11.82 -25.55 -24.83
C LYS A 416 10.49 -24.87 -25.15
N GLY A 417 10.25 -23.67 -24.63
CA GLY A 417 8.97 -22.98 -24.75
C GLY A 417 7.89 -23.53 -23.82
N GLU A 418 8.24 -24.44 -22.91
CA GLU A 418 7.29 -25.05 -21.98
C GLU A 418 6.95 -24.09 -20.85
N PHE A 419 5.69 -24.08 -20.42
CA PHE A 419 5.22 -23.35 -19.24
C PHE A 419 4.34 -24.25 -18.37
N GLN A 420 4.25 -23.89 -17.10
CA GLN A 420 3.45 -24.59 -16.11
C GLN A 420 2.88 -23.58 -15.10
N LEU A 421 1.57 -23.59 -14.96
CA LEU A 421 0.82 -22.81 -13.99
C LEU A 421 0.21 -23.78 -12.98
N GLU A 422 0.34 -23.50 -11.69
CA GLU A 422 -0.01 -24.43 -10.63
C GLU A 422 -0.80 -23.76 -9.50
N ASN A 423 -1.36 -24.61 -8.64
CA ASN A 423 -2.11 -24.22 -7.46
C ASN A 423 -3.33 -23.35 -7.79
N LEU A 424 -3.90 -23.55 -8.98
CA LEU A 424 -5.09 -22.83 -9.42
C LEU A 424 -6.31 -23.37 -8.66
N THR A 425 -7.16 -22.46 -8.23
CA THR A 425 -8.41 -22.80 -7.53
C THR A 425 -9.47 -23.28 -8.52
N GLU A 426 -10.60 -23.76 -8.00
CA GLU A 426 -11.74 -24.12 -8.85
C GLU A 426 -12.29 -22.91 -9.59
N GLY A 427 -12.48 -23.04 -10.90
CA GLY A 427 -12.99 -21.95 -11.70
C GLY A 427 -12.81 -22.11 -13.19
N GLN A 428 -13.11 -21.02 -13.87
CA GLN A 428 -12.97 -20.83 -15.30
C GLN A 428 -11.90 -19.77 -15.54
N TYR A 429 -10.96 -20.04 -16.45
CA TYR A 429 -9.81 -19.19 -16.72
C TYR A 429 -9.64 -18.94 -18.22
N GLN A 430 -9.07 -17.79 -18.55
CA GLN A 430 -8.58 -17.45 -19.87
C GLN A 430 -7.05 -17.29 -19.84
N MET A 431 -6.38 -17.67 -20.93
CA MET A 431 -4.92 -17.52 -21.06
C MET A 431 -4.57 -16.12 -21.57
N LEU A 432 -3.36 -15.67 -21.25
CA LEU A 432 -2.75 -14.46 -21.79
C LEU A 432 -1.25 -14.62 -21.98
N PHE A 433 -0.71 -14.14 -23.12
CA PHE A 433 0.71 -14.28 -23.49
C PHE A 433 1.32 -12.92 -23.85
N ALA A 434 2.38 -12.52 -23.16
CA ALA A 434 3.13 -11.31 -23.48
C ALA A 434 4.25 -11.64 -24.48
N LEU A 435 4.01 -11.41 -25.76
CA LEU A 435 4.97 -11.69 -26.82
C LEU A 435 6.19 -10.76 -26.74
N PRO A 436 7.34 -11.16 -27.31
CA PRO A 436 8.52 -10.31 -27.38
C PRO A 436 8.26 -9.03 -28.20
N SER A 437 8.93 -7.93 -27.83
CA SER A 437 8.79 -6.61 -28.48
C SER A 437 9.12 -6.58 -29.98
N GLU A 438 9.82 -7.60 -30.47
CA GLU A 438 10.18 -7.78 -31.87
C GLU A 438 9.00 -8.24 -32.74
N VAL A 439 7.96 -8.80 -32.11
CA VAL A 439 6.72 -9.18 -32.78
C VAL A 439 5.91 -7.91 -33.04
N SER A 440 5.50 -7.69 -34.28
CA SER A 440 4.82 -6.46 -34.69
C SER A 440 3.38 -6.74 -35.09
N LEU A 441 2.44 -6.56 -34.16
CA LEU A 441 1.02 -6.80 -34.39
C LEU A 441 0.21 -5.49 -34.39
N ASN A 442 -0.86 -5.48 -35.18
CA ASN A 442 -1.88 -4.45 -35.14
C ASN A 442 -2.90 -4.74 -34.03
N VAL A 443 -3.34 -3.69 -33.37
CA VAL A 443 -4.32 -3.72 -32.27
C VAL A 443 -5.67 -3.24 -32.81
N PRO A 444 -6.81 -3.83 -32.39
CA PRO A 444 -6.96 -4.94 -31.44
C PRO A 444 -6.90 -6.33 -32.09
N VAL A 445 -6.77 -6.39 -33.41
CA VAL A 445 -6.72 -7.63 -34.20
C VAL A 445 -5.73 -7.46 -35.35
N ASP A 446 -5.04 -8.54 -35.71
CA ASP A 446 -4.11 -8.58 -36.83
C ASP A 446 -4.37 -9.81 -37.70
N LYS A 447 -4.64 -9.62 -38.98
CA LYS A 447 -4.87 -10.71 -39.94
C LYS A 447 -3.62 -11.55 -40.21
N LYS A 448 -2.44 -11.05 -39.86
CA LYS A 448 -1.15 -11.75 -39.99
C LYS A 448 -0.84 -12.65 -38.80
N LEU A 449 -1.63 -12.54 -37.72
CA LEU A 449 -1.54 -13.44 -36.58
C LEU A 449 -2.31 -14.72 -36.91
N ASP A 450 -1.60 -15.84 -37.01
CA ASP A 450 -2.19 -17.18 -37.08
C ASP A 450 -1.79 -17.95 -35.83
N ILE A 451 -2.77 -18.56 -35.17
CA ILE A 451 -2.54 -19.34 -33.95
C ILE A 451 -3.19 -20.70 -34.11
N LYS A 452 -2.38 -21.75 -34.09
CA LYS A 452 -2.86 -23.13 -34.07
C LYS A 452 -3.01 -23.60 -32.64
N ASN A 453 -4.06 -24.39 -32.41
CA ASN A 453 -4.40 -24.94 -31.09
C ASN A 453 -4.63 -23.81 -30.05
N VAL A 454 -5.50 -22.87 -30.43
CA VAL A 454 -5.89 -21.72 -29.61
C VAL A 454 -6.43 -22.21 -28.26
N PRO A 455 -5.88 -21.75 -27.13
CA PRO A 455 -6.43 -22.06 -25.82
C PRO A 455 -7.86 -21.53 -25.71
N GLY A 456 -8.86 -22.42 -25.63
CA GLY A 456 -10.21 -22.03 -25.24
C GLY A 456 -10.30 -21.69 -23.75
N LEU A 457 -11.53 -21.48 -23.26
CA LEU A 457 -11.76 -21.31 -21.82
C LEU A 457 -11.36 -22.60 -21.06
N LEU A 458 -10.58 -22.41 -20.01
CA LEU A 458 -10.08 -23.49 -19.19
C LEU A 458 -10.98 -23.67 -17.98
N TYR A 459 -11.42 -24.91 -17.76
CA TYR A 459 -12.19 -25.27 -16.57
C TYR A 459 -11.32 -26.16 -15.68
N LEU A 460 -11.16 -25.75 -14.43
CA LEU A 460 -10.41 -26.47 -13.41
C LEU A 460 -11.29 -26.72 -12.21
N GLY A 461 -11.19 -27.91 -11.64
CA GLY A 461 -11.97 -28.35 -10.49
C GLY A 461 -11.69 -29.81 -10.19
N TYR A 462 -12.47 -30.40 -9.28
CA TYR A 462 -12.25 -31.77 -8.82
C TYR A 462 -12.24 -32.84 -9.91
N ASN A 463 -13.09 -32.67 -10.93
CA ASN A 463 -13.21 -33.64 -12.02
C ASN A 463 -12.19 -33.40 -13.14
N THR A 464 -11.62 -32.19 -13.19
CA THR A 464 -10.67 -31.76 -14.23
C THR A 464 -9.53 -30.99 -13.55
N PRO A 465 -8.68 -31.67 -12.76
CA PRO A 465 -7.66 -30.98 -11.98
C PRO A 465 -6.49 -30.49 -12.84
N GLN A 466 -6.33 -31.04 -14.04
CA GLN A 466 -5.21 -30.75 -14.93
C GLN A 466 -5.69 -30.47 -16.35
N ARG A 467 -5.05 -29.51 -17.02
CA ARG A 467 -5.25 -29.19 -18.44
C ARG A 467 -3.90 -29.11 -19.15
N ALA A 468 -3.66 -30.05 -20.05
CA ALA A 468 -2.54 -30.00 -20.97
C ALA A 468 -3.01 -29.36 -22.29
N LEU A 469 -2.45 -28.20 -22.62
CA LEU A 469 -2.80 -27.46 -23.84
C LEU A 469 -2.03 -27.95 -25.06
N GLY A 470 -1.03 -28.82 -24.90
CA GLY A 470 -0.17 -29.25 -26.00
C GLY A 470 0.70 -28.11 -26.54
N VAL A 471 1.01 -28.16 -27.83
CA VAL A 471 1.79 -27.13 -28.52
C VAL A 471 0.85 -26.08 -29.08
N ILE A 472 1.03 -24.84 -28.65
CA ILE A 472 0.34 -23.66 -29.17
C ILE A 472 1.33 -22.97 -30.11
N ALA A 473 1.01 -22.97 -31.40
CA ALA A 473 1.91 -22.45 -32.42
C ALA A 473 1.43 -21.08 -32.89
N VAL A 474 2.20 -20.04 -32.56
CA VAL A 474 1.96 -18.66 -32.97
C VAL A 474 2.79 -18.38 -34.21
N THR A 475 2.15 -17.89 -35.26
CA THR A 475 2.80 -17.38 -36.46
C THR A 475 2.50 -15.89 -36.57
N ALA A 476 3.55 -15.07 -36.58
CA ALA A 476 3.42 -13.62 -36.56
C ALA A 476 4.62 -12.94 -37.23
N PRO A 477 4.45 -11.73 -37.80
CA PRO A 477 5.55 -10.96 -38.37
C PRO A 477 6.54 -10.52 -37.28
N VAL A 478 7.82 -10.83 -37.48
CA VAL A 478 8.93 -10.45 -36.60
C VAL A 478 9.79 -9.41 -37.32
N ARG A 479 10.20 -8.36 -36.62
CA ARG A 479 11.07 -7.32 -37.19
C ARG A 479 12.45 -7.92 -37.54
N PRO A 480 12.94 -7.78 -38.79
CA PRO A 480 14.15 -8.48 -39.27
C PRO A 480 15.44 -8.23 -38.49
N ASN A 481 15.55 -7.10 -37.78
CA ASN A 481 16.82 -6.64 -37.20
C ASN A 481 16.94 -6.82 -35.66
N GLN A 482 16.07 -7.61 -35.02
CA GLN A 482 16.06 -7.73 -33.54
C GLN A 482 15.99 -9.18 -32.99
N LEU A 483 16.20 -10.22 -33.81
CA LEU A 483 16.30 -11.60 -33.33
C LEU A 483 17.55 -11.82 -32.44
N LYS A 484 17.49 -11.40 -31.16
CA LYS A 484 18.56 -11.57 -30.16
C LYS A 484 18.27 -12.64 -29.10
N TRP A 485 17.17 -13.39 -29.23
CA TRP A 485 16.75 -14.39 -28.23
C TRP A 485 17.60 -15.67 -28.21
N GLU A 486 18.54 -15.87 -29.14
CA GLU A 486 19.42 -17.06 -29.14
C GLU A 486 20.48 -17.06 -28.01
N ARG A 487 20.59 -16.02 -27.16
CA ARG A 487 21.64 -15.95 -26.12
C ARG A 487 21.23 -15.35 -24.77
N VAL A 488 19.98 -15.50 -24.33
CA VAL A 488 19.68 -15.24 -22.91
C VAL A 488 19.85 -16.56 -22.17
N ALA A 489 21.07 -16.81 -21.69
CA ALA A 489 21.26 -17.84 -20.68
C ALA A 489 20.33 -17.51 -19.50
N PRO A 490 19.57 -18.48 -18.95
CA PRO A 490 18.72 -18.23 -17.81
C PRO A 490 19.59 -17.60 -16.71
N ALA A 491 19.18 -16.43 -16.22
CA ALA A 491 19.81 -15.86 -15.04
C ALA A 491 19.83 -16.96 -13.97
N LYS A 492 21.04 -17.31 -13.49
CA LYS A 492 21.14 -18.24 -12.35
C LYS A 492 20.23 -17.67 -11.27
N PRO A 493 19.29 -18.45 -10.71
CA PRO A 493 18.53 -17.98 -9.57
C PRO A 493 19.54 -17.58 -8.50
N GLU A 494 19.56 -16.29 -8.15
CA GLU A 494 20.28 -15.87 -6.95
C GLU A 494 19.68 -16.66 -5.79
N PRO A 495 20.52 -17.31 -4.96
CA PRO A 495 20.01 -18.05 -3.82
C PRO A 495 19.20 -17.08 -2.97
N ILE A 496 17.93 -17.41 -2.79
CA ILE A 496 17.07 -16.77 -1.80
C ILE A 496 17.81 -16.94 -0.48
N LYS A 497 18.38 -15.86 0.05
CA LYS A 497 18.85 -15.84 1.41
C LYS A 497 17.59 -15.96 2.27
N GLU A 498 17.37 -17.15 2.83
CA GLU A 498 16.38 -17.31 3.89
C GLU A 498 16.74 -16.35 5.04
N PRO A 499 15.73 -15.71 5.68
CA PRO A 499 15.95 -14.76 6.77
C PRO A 499 16.61 -15.39 7.99
#